data_AF-A0A2B7X876-F1
#
_entry.id   AF-A0A2B7X876-F1
#
_cell.length_a   1.000
_cell.length_b   1.000
_cell.length_c   1.000
_cell.angle_alpha   90.00
_cell.angle_beta   90.00
_cell.angle_gamma   90.00
#
_symmetry.space_group_name_H-M   'P 1'
#
loop_
_entity.id
_entity.type
_entity.pdbx_description
1 polymer ?
#
loop_
_entity_poly.entity_id
_entity_poly.type
_entity_poly.pdbx_seq_one_letter_code
_entity_poly.pdbx_strand_id
1 'polypeptide(L)'
;MASKESKRKRSTSPKPSTRNSTRFAAARLEEADPKPGPSSTTRGSLPPSTELGDENCEVLCIRAADRVNKCIPADRKHDSKLTPTPLALLEWLPDGGKIFLSRDILATDNDDDLHNVFWNVVTGLLSPMTNTSGRIPVSGFADEERENDAEAVFTKFRKTCLERDDYKCVVTKRMDTEHWENLGEPSDMPFGDLKAAHIIPFMYSSWNYRPTSSINVSNAWKFFYRCFPDTRRVGMSAEDINDSSNGIMIRT
;
A
#
# COMPACT_ATOMS: atom_id res chain seq x y z
N MET A 1 5.24 -68.99 20.55
CA MET A 1 4.70 -68.17 19.44
C MET A 1 5.79 -67.22 18.98
N ALA A 2 6.13 -67.26 17.67
CA ALA A 2 6.83 -66.30 16.78
C ALA A 2 7.99 -65.42 17.31
N SER A 3 9.03 -65.05 16.55
CA SER A 3 9.65 -65.47 15.28
C SER A 3 10.97 -64.67 15.19
N LYS A 4 12.00 -65.23 14.55
CA LYS A 4 13.31 -64.59 14.34
C LYS A 4 13.40 -63.89 12.98
N GLU A 5 14.26 -62.85 12.97
CA GLU A 5 15.04 -62.26 11.85
C GLU A 5 14.33 -61.56 10.69
N SER A 6 14.74 -60.30 10.41
CA SER A 6 15.59 -60.03 9.23
C SER A 6 16.24 -58.63 9.26
N LYS A 7 17.36 -58.54 8.56
CA LYS A 7 18.38 -57.48 8.49
C LYS A 7 18.05 -56.36 7.48
N ARG A 8 18.72 -55.22 7.70
CA ARG A 8 19.28 -54.25 6.72
C ARG A 8 18.28 -53.46 5.84
N LYS A 9 18.35 -52.13 5.92
CA LYS A 9 19.20 -51.28 5.04
C LYS A 9 19.21 -49.82 5.51
N ARG A 10 20.43 -49.29 5.57
CA ARG A 10 20.81 -47.89 5.76
C ARG A 10 20.44 -47.14 4.49
N SER A 11 19.55 -46.14 4.56
CA SER A 11 19.36 -45.17 3.48
C SER A 11 20.09 -43.88 3.83
N THR A 12 20.72 -43.36 2.80
CA THR A 12 21.71 -42.30 2.77
C THR A 12 21.07 -40.91 2.84
N SER A 13 21.61 -40.06 3.72
CA SER A 13 21.38 -38.62 3.73
C SER A 13 21.78 -37.97 2.40
N PRO A 14 20.97 -37.07 1.81
CA PRO A 14 21.45 -36.15 0.79
C PRO A 14 22.11 -34.93 1.46
N LYS A 15 23.36 -34.65 1.08
CA LYS A 15 24.05 -33.39 1.42
C LYS A 15 23.38 -32.21 0.70
N PRO A 16 23.24 -31.04 1.35
CA PRO A 16 22.88 -29.82 0.63
C PRO A 16 24.05 -29.37 -0.25
N SER A 17 23.77 -29.07 -1.53
CA SER A 17 24.75 -28.52 -2.46
C SER A 17 25.02 -27.06 -2.13
N THR A 18 26.28 -26.75 -1.87
CA THR A 18 26.85 -25.40 -1.89
C THR A 18 26.76 -24.81 -3.30
N ARG A 19 26.04 -23.70 -3.45
CA ARG A 19 26.19 -22.82 -4.62
C ARG A 19 26.15 -21.35 -4.20
N ASN A 20 27.34 -20.90 -3.79
CA ASN A 20 27.99 -19.62 -4.06
C ASN A 20 27.10 -18.37 -4.15
N SER A 21 27.09 -17.65 -3.02
CA SER A 21 26.94 -16.20 -2.93
C SER A 21 27.96 -15.51 -3.83
N THR A 22 27.50 -14.64 -4.72
CA THR A 22 28.38 -13.71 -5.45
C THR A 22 28.06 -12.30 -4.98
N ARG A 23 29.00 -11.76 -4.20
CA ARG A 23 29.08 -10.36 -3.79
C ARG A 23 29.28 -9.49 -5.03
N PHE A 24 28.50 -8.43 -5.20
CA PHE A 24 28.92 -7.31 -6.03
C PHE A 24 29.75 -6.37 -5.15
N ALA A 25 31.06 -6.46 -5.30
CA ALA A 25 32.02 -5.51 -4.78
C ALA A 25 32.06 -4.27 -5.68
N ALA A 26 32.10 -3.12 -5.02
CA ALA A 26 32.39 -1.82 -5.62
C ALA A 26 33.80 -1.81 -6.24
N ALA A 27 33.94 -1.20 -7.41
CA ALA A 27 35.21 -0.72 -7.91
C ALA A 27 35.06 0.76 -8.27
N ARG A 28 36.02 1.55 -7.77
CA ARG A 28 36.18 3.00 -7.88
C ARG A 28 37.49 3.23 -8.66
N LEU A 29 37.56 4.38 -9.34
CA LEU A 29 38.70 4.99 -10.08
C LEU A 29 39.01 4.35 -11.44
N GLU A 30 39.18 5.12 -12.52
CA GLU A 30 40.17 6.20 -12.69
C GLU A 30 39.72 7.32 -13.64
N GLU A 31 40.25 8.52 -13.38
CA GLU A 31 40.28 9.70 -14.24
C GLU A 31 41.19 9.50 -15.47
N ALA A 32 40.79 10.04 -16.63
CA ALA A 32 41.72 10.60 -17.63
C ALA A 32 40.98 11.54 -18.60
N ASP A 33 41.50 12.75 -18.76
CA ASP A 33 41.16 13.77 -19.78
C ASP A 33 42.51 14.48 -20.14
N PRO A 34 42.71 15.34 -21.18
CA PRO A 34 41.76 15.92 -22.16
C PRO A 34 42.26 16.16 -23.63
N LYS A 35 41.37 16.76 -24.46
CA LYS A 35 41.54 17.69 -25.64
C LYS A 35 41.38 17.18 -27.11
N PRO A 36 41.09 18.05 -28.12
CA PRO A 36 40.06 19.12 -28.22
C PRO A 36 39.37 19.32 -29.62
N GLY A 37 38.12 19.86 -29.64
CA GLY A 37 37.55 20.79 -30.65
C GLY A 37 36.78 20.24 -31.89
N PRO A 38 35.99 21.06 -32.66
CA PRO A 38 35.50 22.44 -32.41
C PRO A 38 34.00 22.73 -32.71
N SER A 39 33.61 23.95 -32.34
CA SER A 39 32.54 24.84 -32.88
C SER A 39 31.09 24.74 -32.40
N SER A 40 30.77 25.77 -31.62
CA SER A 40 29.49 26.34 -31.22
C SER A 40 28.62 26.83 -32.38
N THR A 41 27.32 26.55 -32.31
CA THR A 41 26.27 27.43 -32.87
C THR A 41 25.28 27.78 -31.76
N THR A 42 25.28 29.05 -31.40
CA THR A 42 24.37 29.70 -30.45
C THR A 42 23.14 30.21 -31.19
N ARG A 43 21.93 29.71 -30.88
CA ARG A 43 20.68 30.51 -30.85
C ARG A 43 19.48 29.68 -30.44
N GLY A 44 18.75 30.16 -29.43
CA GLY A 44 17.40 29.72 -29.12
C GLY A 44 17.14 29.42 -27.64
N SER A 45 17.57 30.29 -26.73
CA SER A 45 17.06 30.30 -25.36
C SER A 45 15.57 30.63 -25.41
N LEU A 46 14.72 29.61 -25.25
CA LEU A 46 13.34 29.82 -24.83
C LEU A 46 13.37 30.23 -23.34
N PRO A 47 12.57 31.23 -22.95
CA PRO A 47 12.51 31.65 -21.55
C PRO A 47 12.02 30.49 -20.68
N PRO A 48 12.41 30.42 -19.40
CA PRO A 48 11.77 29.52 -18.47
C PRO A 48 10.31 29.96 -18.38
N SER A 49 9.40 29.13 -18.90
CA SER A 49 7.96 29.23 -18.60
C SER A 49 7.79 29.11 -17.10
N THR A 50 7.88 30.25 -16.44
CA THR A 50 7.42 30.48 -15.09
C THR A 50 5.91 30.66 -15.20
N GLU A 51 5.20 30.24 -14.16
CA GLU A 51 3.73 30.26 -14.02
C GLU A 51 3.01 28.97 -14.48
N LEU A 52 3.35 27.85 -13.81
CA LEU A 52 2.27 27.02 -13.27
C LEU A 52 1.56 27.91 -12.25
N GLY A 53 0.51 28.59 -12.71
CA GLY A 53 -0.29 29.47 -11.87
C GLY A 53 -0.70 28.74 -10.59
N ASP A 54 -0.59 29.44 -9.46
CA ASP A 54 -1.24 29.12 -8.20
C ASP A 54 -2.76 29.13 -8.43
N GLU A 55 -3.27 28.15 -9.15
CA GLU A 55 -4.70 27.86 -9.16
C GLU A 55 -5.04 27.40 -7.74
N ASN A 56 -5.64 28.31 -6.98
CA ASN A 56 -6.12 28.05 -5.63
C ASN A 56 -6.94 26.75 -5.61
N CYS A 57 -6.58 25.81 -4.74
CA CYS A 57 -7.24 24.51 -4.60
C CYS A 57 -8.76 24.65 -4.52
N GLU A 58 -9.24 25.66 -3.79
CA GLU A 58 -10.67 25.95 -3.64
C GLU A 58 -11.36 26.24 -4.97
N VAL A 59 -10.74 27.06 -5.84
CA VAL A 59 -11.30 27.41 -7.15
C VAL A 59 -11.36 26.17 -8.05
N LEU A 60 -10.32 25.33 -8.02
CA LEU A 60 -10.30 24.06 -8.75
C LEU A 60 -11.38 23.09 -8.24
N CYS A 61 -11.58 22.99 -6.93
CA CYS A 61 -12.63 22.17 -6.33
C CYS A 61 -14.02 22.63 -6.74
N ILE A 62 -14.31 23.94 -6.70
CA ILE A 62 -15.60 24.50 -7.11
C ILE A 62 -15.89 24.17 -8.58
N ARG A 63 -14.93 24.47 -9.48
CA ARG A 63 -15.09 24.19 -10.91
C ARG A 63 -15.28 22.70 -11.21
N ALA A 64 -14.53 21.84 -10.51
CA ALA A 64 -14.66 20.39 -10.67
C ALA A 64 -16.01 19.89 -10.14
N ALA A 65 -16.49 20.41 -9.01
CA ALA A 65 -17.81 20.10 -8.48
C ALA A 65 -18.92 20.52 -9.45
N ASP A 66 -18.82 21.71 -10.05
CA ASP A 66 -19.75 22.17 -11.08
C ASP A 66 -19.77 21.26 -12.31
N ARG A 67 -18.61 20.75 -12.75
CA ARG A 67 -18.50 19.78 -13.84
C ARG A 67 -19.18 18.45 -13.50
N VAL A 68 -19.00 17.96 -12.27
CA VAL A 68 -19.61 16.72 -11.77
C VAL A 68 -21.12 16.84 -11.64
N ASN A 69 -21.62 17.98 -11.16
CA ASN A 69 -23.06 18.24 -11.01
C ASN A 69 -23.80 18.35 -12.35
N LYS A 70 -23.09 18.62 -13.44
CA LYS A 70 -23.64 18.66 -14.81
C LYS A 70 -23.62 17.30 -15.52
N CYS A 71 -23.04 16.27 -14.90
CA CYS A 71 -22.99 14.94 -15.48
C CYS A 71 -24.40 14.37 -15.67
N ILE A 72 -24.68 13.84 -16.86
CA ILE A 72 -25.94 13.19 -17.17
C ILE A 72 -25.76 11.69 -16.97
N PRO A 73 -26.53 11.04 -16.06
CA PRO A 73 -26.49 9.60 -15.90
C PRO A 73 -26.90 8.90 -17.21
N ALA A 74 -26.16 7.86 -17.60
CA ALA A 74 -26.41 7.08 -18.80
C ALA A 74 -26.97 5.68 -18.47
N ASP A 75 -27.53 5.52 -17.26
CA ASP A 75 -28.05 4.28 -16.69
C ASP A 75 -27.04 3.12 -16.67
N ARG A 76 -25.75 3.46 -16.45
CA ARG A 76 -24.67 2.49 -16.34
C ARG A 76 -24.55 1.96 -14.92
N LYS A 77 -23.79 0.87 -14.79
CA LYS A 77 -23.51 0.25 -13.51
C LYS A 77 -22.84 1.27 -12.56
N HIS A 78 -23.50 1.55 -11.44
CA HIS A 78 -23.08 2.49 -10.40
C HIS A 78 -23.18 3.99 -10.76
N ASP A 79 -23.96 4.37 -11.77
CA ASP A 79 -24.19 5.79 -12.10
C ASP A 79 -24.77 6.59 -10.92
N SER A 80 -25.57 5.95 -10.06
CA SER A 80 -26.06 6.58 -8.83
C SER A 80 -24.94 7.01 -7.87
N LYS A 81 -23.72 6.50 -8.03
CA LYS A 81 -22.53 6.84 -7.25
C LYS A 81 -21.55 7.76 -8.00
N LEU A 82 -21.73 7.94 -9.31
CA LEU A 82 -20.83 8.73 -10.17
C LEU A 82 -20.70 10.17 -9.71
N THR A 83 -21.80 10.80 -9.29
CA THR A 83 -21.81 12.18 -8.77
C THR A 83 -21.39 12.27 -7.30
N PRO A 84 -21.98 11.52 -6.34
CA PRO A 84 -21.67 11.71 -4.93
C PRO A 84 -20.24 11.30 -4.56
N THR A 85 -19.64 10.32 -5.24
CA THR A 85 -18.29 9.84 -4.89
C THR A 85 -17.20 10.89 -5.15
N PRO A 86 -17.07 11.49 -6.36
CA PRO A 86 -16.10 12.55 -6.58
C PRO A 86 -16.35 13.78 -5.72
N LEU A 87 -17.61 14.18 -5.49
CA LEU A 87 -17.93 15.32 -4.63
C LEU A 87 -17.45 15.11 -3.19
N ALA A 88 -17.68 13.92 -2.62
CA ALA A 88 -17.16 13.59 -1.30
C ALA A 88 -15.62 13.64 -1.28
N LEU A 89 -14.94 13.15 -2.31
CA LEU A 89 -13.48 13.21 -2.35
C LEU A 89 -12.92 14.62 -2.49
N LEU A 90 -13.59 15.51 -3.23
CA LEU A 90 -13.23 16.93 -3.29
C LEU A 90 -13.39 17.63 -1.93
N GLU A 91 -14.31 17.15 -1.08
CA GLU A 91 -14.50 17.65 0.28
C GLU A 91 -13.43 17.11 1.25
N TRP A 92 -13.16 15.80 1.21
CA TRP A 92 -12.45 15.09 2.28
C TRP A 92 -11.00 14.71 1.99
N LEU A 93 -10.53 14.73 0.73
CA LEU A 93 -9.10 14.49 0.44
C LEU A 93 -8.21 15.62 1.01
N PRO A 94 -6.93 15.37 1.27
CA PRO A 94 -5.98 16.47 1.52
C PRO A 94 -5.81 17.34 0.27
N ASP A 95 -5.35 18.58 0.43
CA ASP A 95 -5.25 19.57 -0.66
C ASP A 95 -4.57 19.05 -1.92
N GLY A 96 -3.45 18.33 -1.77
CA GLY A 96 -2.76 17.73 -2.92
C GLY A 96 -3.62 16.71 -3.67
N GLY A 97 -4.42 15.92 -2.95
CA GLY A 97 -5.38 14.98 -3.53
C GLY A 97 -6.58 15.67 -4.16
N LYS A 98 -7.06 16.76 -3.56
CA LYS A 98 -8.12 17.61 -4.13
C LYS A 98 -7.69 18.23 -5.45
N ILE A 99 -6.52 18.86 -5.49
CA ILE A 99 -5.94 19.45 -6.72
C ILE A 99 -5.81 18.39 -7.80
N PHE A 100 -5.27 17.22 -7.44
CA PHE A 100 -5.14 16.09 -8.34
C PHE A 100 -6.51 15.68 -8.95
N LEU A 101 -7.50 15.39 -8.10
CA LEU A 101 -8.80 14.93 -8.55
C LEU A 101 -9.54 16.01 -9.37
N SER A 102 -9.48 17.28 -8.94
CA SER A 102 -10.06 18.40 -9.67
C SER A 102 -9.50 18.52 -11.08
N ARG A 103 -8.18 18.37 -11.26
CA ARG A 103 -7.54 18.42 -12.57
C ARG A 103 -7.96 17.26 -13.46
N ASP A 104 -8.00 16.04 -12.92
CA ASP A 104 -8.45 14.87 -13.68
C ASP A 104 -9.92 15.02 -14.10
N ILE A 105 -10.81 15.58 -13.25
CA ILE A 105 -12.21 15.88 -13.59
C ILE A 105 -12.31 16.96 -14.68
N LEU A 106 -11.57 18.06 -14.53
CA LEU A 106 -11.64 19.20 -15.46
C LEU A 106 -11.00 18.89 -16.82
N ALA A 107 -10.13 17.89 -16.91
CA ALA A 107 -9.55 17.41 -18.15
C ALA A 107 -10.47 16.47 -18.94
N THR A 108 -11.68 16.17 -18.44
CA THR A 108 -12.64 15.31 -19.13
C THR A 108 -13.39 16.05 -20.23
N ASP A 109 -13.45 15.47 -21.43
CA ASP A 109 -14.15 16.09 -22.56
C ASP A 109 -15.66 15.79 -22.54
N ASN A 110 -16.04 14.66 -21.95
CA ASN A 110 -17.43 14.18 -21.90
C ASN A 110 -17.69 13.36 -20.62
N ASP A 111 -18.93 12.91 -20.43
CA ASP A 111 -19.34 12.17 -19.23
C ASP A 111 -18.79 10.74 -19.18
N ASP A 112 -18.34 10.16 -20.30
CA ASP A 112 -17.69 8.85 -20.33
C ASP A 112 -16.29 8.94 -19.73
N ASP A 113 -15.56 10.02 -20.04
CA ASP A 113 -14.26 10.31 -19.44
C ASP A 113 -14.39 10.58 -17.95
N LEU A 114 -15.44 11.29 -17.53
CA LEU A 114 -15.74 11.50 -16.10
C LEU A 114 -16.06 10.18 -15.39
N HIS A 115 -16.79 9.29 -16.04
CA HIS A 115 -17.05 7.95 -15.53
C HIS A 115 -15.76 7.11 -15.43
N ASN A 116 -14.79 7.29 -16.34
CA ASN A 116 -13.47 6.67 -16.22
C ASN A 116 -12.68 7.19 -15.01
N VAL A 117 -12.73 8.51 -14.73
CA VAL A 117 -12.15 9.10 -13.51
C VAL A 117 -12.77 8.46 -12.26
N PHE A 118 -14.10 8.30 -12.23
CA PHE A 118 -14.79 7.62 -11.14
C PHE A 118 -14.32 6.16 -10.98
N TRP A 119 -14.15 5.40 -12.06
CA TRP A 119 -13.65 4.03 -11.95
C TRP A 119 -12.20 3.94 -11.50
N ASN A 120 -11.35 4.90 -11.87
CA ASN A 120 -9.99 5.00 -11.35
C ASN A 120 -10.00 5.23 -9.83
N VAL A 121 -10.89 6.09 -9.33
CA VAL A 121 -11.11 6.28 -7.89
C VAL A 121 -11.56 4.97 -7.22
N VAL A 122 -12.57 4.30 -7.78
CA VAL A 122 -13.14 3.08 -7.19
C VAL A 122 -12.10 1.97 -7.14
N THR A 123 -11.37 1.75 -8.22
CA THR A 123 -10.40 0.65 -8.33
C THR A 123 -9.07 0.94 -7.65
N GLY A 124 -8.58 2.18 -7.76
CA GLY A 124 -7.28 2.59 -7.24
C GLY A 124 -7.28 3.02 -5.77
N LEU A 125 -8.44 3.42 -5.23
CA LEU A 125 -8.55 3.89 -3.85
C LEU A 125 -9.61 3.15 -3.04
N LEU A 126 -10.88 3.23 -3.45
CA LEU A 126 -11.98 2.81 -2.57
C LEU A 126 -12.03 1.29 -2.37
N SER A 127 -11.88 0.50 -3.44
CA SER A 127 -11.94 -0.95 -3.35
C SER A 127 -10.83 -1.53 -2.46
N PRO A 128 -9.55 -1.15 -2.61
CA PRO A 128 -8.50 -1.56 -1.67
C PRO A 128 -8.77 -1.15 -0.22
N MET A 129 -9.36 0.02 0.02
CA MET A 129 -9.69 0.54 1.36
C MET A 129 -10.86 -0.18 2.02
N THR A 130 -11.82 -0.66 1.24
CA THR A 130 -13.02 -1.36 1.75
C THR A 130 -12.83 -2.86 1.97
N ASN A 131 -11.80 -3.45 1.37
CA ASN A 131 -11.52 -4.87 1.54
C ASN A 131 -10.98 -5.12 2.94
N THR A 132 -11.80 -5.77 3.77
CA THR A 132 -11.49 -6.06 5.17
C THR A 132 -10.19 -6.84 5.28
N SER A 133 -9.16 -6.22 5.85
CA SER A 133 -7.86 -6.84 6.17
C SER A 133 -7.96 -8.04 7.12
N GLY A 134 -9.14 -8.36 7.64
CA GLY A 134 -9.40 -9.41 8.64
C GLY A 134 -9.88 -10.75 8.08
N ARG A 135 -10.09 -10.87 6.77
CA ARG A 135 -10.33 -12.17 6.12
C ARG A 135 -9.61 -12.15 4.80
N ILE A 136 -8.35 -12.54 4.78
CA ILE A 136 -7.87 -13.30 3.64
C ILE A 136 -8.55 -14.66 3.81
N PRO A 137 -9.61 -15.00 3.07
CA PRO A 137 -10.11 -16.35 3.07
C PRO A 137 -9.09 -17.10 2.22
N VAL A 138 -8.04 -17.61 2.86
CA VAL A 138 -7.07 -18.45 2.17
C VAL A 138 -7.70 -19.79 1.76
N SER A 139 -8.92 -20.07 2.23
CA SER A 139 -9.71 -21.27 1.88
C SER A 139 -10.22 -21.33 0.43
N GLY A 140 -9.68 -20.53 -0.48
CA GLY A 140 -9.97 -20.58 -1.90
C GLY A 140 -8.70 -20.78 -2.71
N PHE A 141 -8.21 -22.02 -2.77
CA PHE A 141 -7.18 -22.50 -3.70
C PHE A 141 -5.71 -22.10 -3.41
N ALA A 142 -5.26 -22.05 -2.16
CA ALA A 142 -3.84 -21.87 -1.84
C ALA A 142 -3.22 -23.10 -1.15
N ASP A 143 -1.94 -23.31 -1.46
CA ASP A 143 -1.00 -24.26 -0.86
C ASP A 143 -0.88 -24.00 0.66
N GLU A 144 -0.85 -25.04 1.51
CA GLU A 144 -0.70 -24.91 2.97
C GLU A 144 0.55 -24.11 3.36
N GLU A 145 1.61 -24.17 2.54
CA GLU A 145 2.83 -23.38 2.72
C GLU A 145 2.57 -21.87 2.66
N ARG A 146 1.69 -21.42 1.76
CA ARG A 146 1.36 -19.99 1.60
C ARG A 146 0.45 -19.47 2.72
N GLU A 147 -0.37 -20.34 3.31
CA GLU A 147 -1.16 -20.02 4.49
C GLU A 147 -0.25 -19.75 5.69
N ASN A 148 0.72 -20.64 5.91
CA ASN A 148 1.70 -20.51 6.98
C ASN A 148 2.56 -19.25 6.83
N ASP A 149 2.99 -18.91 5.60
CA ASP A 149 3.74 -17.69 5.34
C ASP A 149 2.95 -16.41 5.64
N ALA A 150 1.68 -16.37 5.24
CA ALA A 150 0.80 -15.22 5.51
C ALA A 150 0.56 -15.04 7.01
N GLU A 151 0.30 -16.14 7.73
CA GLU A 151 0.10 -16.12 9.18
C GLU A 151 1.38 -15.70 9.93
N ALA A 152 2.54 -16.17 9.49
CA ALA A 152 3.82 -15.79 10.07
C ALA A 152 4.10 -14.27 9.90
N VAL A 153 3.77 -13.70 8.75
CA VAL A 153 3.90 -12.26 8.51
C VAL A 153 2.93 -11.46 9.37
N PHE A 154 1.67 -11.88 9.47
CA PHE A 154 0.67 -11.21 10.31
C PHE A 154 1.05 -11.28 11.81
N THR A 155 1.51 -12.43 12.27
CA THR A 155 1.99 -12.63 13.64
C THR A 155 3.17 -11.72 13.96
N LYS A 156 4.16 -11.64 13.05
CA LYS A 156 5.31 -10.75 13.19
C LYS A 156 4.86 -9.28 13.24
N PHE A 157 3.97 -8.87 12.34
CA PHE A 157 3.42 -7.52 12.32
C PHE A 157 2.73 -7.16 13.63
N ARG A 158 1.80 -8.02 14.12
CA ARG A 158 1.13 -7.82 15.41
C ARG A 158 2.12 -7.68 16.55
N LYS A 159 3.11 -8.57 16.63
CA LYS A 159 4.14 -8.52 17.68
C LYS A 159 4.90 -7.19 17.67
N THR A 160 5.37 -6.74 16.51
CA THR A 160 6.10 -5.46 16.41
C THR A 160 5.24 -4.25 16.78
N CYS A 161 3.93 -4.28 16.49
CA CYS A 161 3.01 -3.23 16.89
C CYS A 161 2.78 -3.21 18.40
N LEU A 162 2.62 -4.37 19.03
CA LEU A 162 2.51 -4.50 20.49
C LEU A 162 3.75 -3.94 21.19
N GLU A 163 4.95 -4.35 20.76
CA GLU A 163 6.20 -3.88 21.35
C GLU A 163 6.36 -2.35 21.24
N ARG A 164 6.01 -1.78 20.08
CA ARG A 164 6.03 -0.32 19.86
C ARG A 164 5.07 0.43 20.77
N ASP A 165 3.87 -0.12 20.99
CA ASP A 165 2.78 0.53 21.71
C ASP A 165 2.73 0.16 23.21
N ASP A 166 3.82 -0.39 23.76
CA ASP A 166 3.93 -0.82 25.17
C ASP A 166 2.81 -1.81 25.56
N TYR A 167 2.48 -2.71 24.63
CA TYR A 167 1.41 -3.71 24.72
C TYR A 167 0.04 -3.09 25.05
N LYS A 168 -0.20 -1.84 24.64
CA LYS A 168 -1.45 -1.12 24.96
C LYS A 168 -2.19 -0.67 23.71
N CYS A 169 -3.50 -0.59 23.84
CA CYS A 169 -4.35 0.11 22.88
C CYS A 169 -3.92 1.59 22.82
N VAL A 170 -3.64 2.11 21.63
CA VAL A 170 -3.18 3.49 21.49
C VAL A 170 -4.22 4.51 21.93
N VAL A 171 -5.51 4.14 21.84
CA VAL A 171 -6.66 4.99 22.18
C VAL A 171 -7.04 4.86 23.66
N THR A 172 -7.40 3.65 24.10
CA THR A 172 -7.97 3.43 25.44
C THR A 172 -6.91 3.17 26.51
N LYS A 173 -5.64 3.00 26.11
CA LYS A 173 -4.52 2.66 26.99
C LYS A 173 -4.65 1.34 27.76
N ARG A 174 -5.62 0.49 27.38
CA ARG A 174 -5.77 -0.86 27.93
C ARG A 174 -4.64 -1.77 27.48
N MET A 175 -4.12 -2.56 28.39
CA MET A 175 -3.08 -3.56 28.11
C MET A 175 -3.65 -4.79 27.38
N ASP A 176 -2.85 -5.40 26.52
CA ASP A 176 -3.15 -6.68 25.88
C ASP A 176 -3.35 -7.78 26.92
N THR A 177 -4.41 -8.58 26.76
CA THR A 177 -4.79 -9.64 27.71
C THR A 177 -3.63 -10.60 27.98
N GLU A 178 -2.98 -11.11 26.94
CA GLU A 178 -1.86 -12.05 27.07
C GLU A 178 -0.67 -11.42 27.82
N HIS A 179 -0.37 -10.15 27.56
CA HIS A 179 0.70 -9.47 28.27
C HIS A 179 0.36 -9.22 29.74
N TRP A 180 -0.89 -8.85 30.03
CA TRP A 180 -1.39 -8.65 31.39
C TRP A 180 -1.35 -9.94 32.23
N GLU A 181 -1.75 -11.08 31.65
CA GLU A 181 -1.63 -12.41 32.28
C GLU A 181 -0.16 -12.74 32.59
N ASN A 182 0.74 -12.48 31.64
CA ASN A 182 2.18 -12.70 31.82
C ASN A 182 2.82 -11.83 32.91
N LEU A 183 2.22 -10.68 33.24
CA LEU A 183 2.65 -9.82 34.35
C LEU A 183 2.07 -10.24 35.71
N GLY A 184 1.28 -11.32 35.76
CA GLY A 184 0.67 -11.80 36.99
C GLY A 184 -0.61 -11.07 37.38
N GLU A 185 -1.39 -10.66 36.38
CA GLU A 185 -2.76 -10.16 36.55
C GLU A 185 -2.89 -8.92 37.48
N PRO A 186 -2.15 -7.83 37.23
CA PRO A 186 -2.19 -6.64 38.09
C PRO A 186 -3.61 -6.05 38.16
N SER A 187 -4.14 -5.90 39.38
CA SER A 187 -5.53 -5.49 39.63
C SER A 187 -5.88 -4.05 39.26
N ASP A 188 -4.87 -3.17 39.16
CA ASP A 188 -5.01 -1.74 38.90
C ASP A 188 -4.85 -1.39 37.41
N MET A 189 -4.63 -2.39 36.55
CA MET A 189 -4.39 -2.18 35.13
C MET A 189 -5.56 -2.69 34.28
N PRO A 190 -6.27 -1.81 33.55
CA PRO A 190 -7.32 -2.25 32.67
C PRO A 190 -6.73 -2.96 31.45
N PHE A 191 -7.27 -4.13 31.11
CA PHE A 191 -6.81 -4.96 30.00
C PHE A 191 -7.95 -5.27 29.01
N GLY A 192 -7.59 -5.89 27.89
CA GLY A 192 -8.51 -6.46 26.92
C GLY A 192 -7.84 -6.81 25.61
N ASP A 193 -8.56 -7.54 24.76
CA ASP A 193 -8.01 -8.05 23.51
C ASP A 193 -7.68 -6.92 22.54
N LEU A 194 -6.44 -6.97 22.01
CA LEU A 194 -5.96 -6.01 21.04
C LEU A 194 -5.73 -6.65 19.67
N LYS A 195 -6.00 -5.87 18.62
CA LYS A 195 -5.65 -6.17 17.23
C LYS A 195 -4.72 -5.11 16.67
N ALA A 196 -3.74 -5.56 15.89
CA ALA A 196 -2.97 -4.69 15.02
C ALA A 196 -3.79 -4.46 13.73
N ALA A 197 -4.18 -3.21 13.49
CA ALA A 197 -4.82 -2.81 12.25
C ALA A 197 -3.82 -2.07 11.36
N HIS A 198 -3.84 -2.32 10.06
CA HIS A 198 -3.10 -1.52 9.10
C HIS A 198 -3.80 -0.18 8.87
N ILE A 199 -3.03 0.91 8.87
CA ILE A 199 -3.51 2.26 8.53
C ILE A 199 -3.78 2.33 7.02
N ILE A 200 -2.80 1.90 6.22
CA ILE A 200 -2.96 1.63 4.78
C ILE A 200 -3.23 0.12 4.64
N PRO A 201 -4.41 -0.28 4.12
CA PRO A 201 -4.84 -1.67 4.10
C PRO A 201 -3.83 -2.60 3.43
N PHE A 202 -3.76 -3.83 3.95
CA PHE A 202 -2.90 -4.90 3.42
C PHE A 202 -3.09 -5.19 1.92
N MET A 203 -4.23 -4.83 1.32
CA MET A 203 -4.51 -4.99 -0.11
C MET A 203 -3.60 -4.16 -1.02
N TYR A 204 -2.90 -3.17 -0.47
CA TYR A 204 -1.84 -2.45 -1.17
C TYR A 204 -0.49 -3.19 -1.13
N SER A 205 -0.36 -4.31 -0.41
CA SER A 205 0.89 -5.07 -0.41
C SER A 205 1.17 -5.68 -1.78
N SER A 206 2.44 -5.92 -2.07
CA SER A 206 2.89 -6.62 -3.28
C SER A 206 2.66 -8.14 -3.22
N TRP A 207 1.82 -8.62 -2.29
CA TRP A 207 1.63 -10.05 -2.06
C TRP A 207 1.00 -10.72 -3.29
N ASN A 208 1.74 -11.67 -3.85
CA ASN A 208 1.39 -12.38 -5.08
C ASN A 208 0.31 -13.44 -4.82
N TYR A 209 -0.96 -13.02 -4.68
CA TYR A 209 -2.07 -13.99 -4.70
C TYR A 209 -2.42 -14.41 -6.15
N ARG A 210 -2.11 -13.58 -7.17
CA ARG A 210 -2.30 -13.90 -8.60
C ARG A 210 -1.28 -13.19 -9.52
N PRO A 211 -0.83 -13.78 -10.63
CA PRO A 211 0.11 -13.14 -11.57
C PRO A 211 -0.38 -11.81 -12.20
N THR A 212 -1.69 -11.57 -12.22
CA THR A 212 -2.29 -10.30 -12.69
C THR A 212 -2.36 -9.21 -11.60
N SER A 213 -1.95 -9.48 -10.36
CA SER A 213 -2.10 -8.56 -9.22
C SER A 213 -1.06 -7.43 -9.18
N SER A 214 0.16 -7.65 -9.68
CA SER A 214 1.27 -6.68 -9.53
C SER A 214 1.02 -5.36 -10.29
N ILE A 215 0.39 -5.43 -11.46
CA ILE A 215 -0.02 -4.25 -12.26
C ILE A 215 -1.13 -3.48 -11.52
N ASN A 216 -2.07 -4.19 -10.88
CA ASN A 216 -3.16 -3.58 -10.13
C ASN A 216 -2.65 -2.90 -8.85
N VAL A 217 -1.71 -3.52 -8.12
CA VAL A 217 -1.09 -2.94 -6.93
C VAL A 217 -0.26 -1.70 -7.28
N SER A 218 0.54 -1.75 -8.34
CA SER A 218 1.33 -0.60 -8.78
C SER A 218 0.46 0.59 -9.19
N ASN A 219 -0.64 0.33 -9.89
CA ASN A 219 -1.59 1.37 -10.29
C ASN A 219 -2.38 1.91 -9.09
N ALA A 220 -2.78 1.05 -8.14
CA ALA A 220 -3.40 1.45 -6.90
C ALA A 220 -2.47 2.36 -6.09
N TRP A 221 -1.18 2.03 -5.94
CA TRP A 221 -0.21 2.91 -5.29
C TRP A 221 0.01 4.23 -6.02
N LYS A 222 0.11 4.21 -7.35
CA LYS A 222 0.21 5.45 -8.13
C LYS A 222 -0.99 6.35 -7.88
N PHE A 223 -2.20 5.79 -7.87
CA PHE A 223 -3.41 6.53 -7.57
C PHE A 223 -3.43 7.03 -6.13
N PHE A 224 -3.09 6.16 -5.17
CA PHE A 224 -2.99 6.48 -3.76
C PHE A 224 -2.03 7.64 -3.49
N TYR A 225 -0.83 7.66 -4.08
CA TYR A 225 0.11 8.78 -3.93
C TYR A 225 -0.38 10.08 -4.58
N ARG A 226 -1.20 10.02 -5.62
CA ARG A 226 -1.82 11.23 -6.18
C ARG A 226 -2.88 11.79 -5.21
N CYS A 227 -3.63 10.91 -4.53
CA CYS A 227 -4.59 11.30 -3.49
C CYS A 227 -3.94 11.73 -2.17
N PHE A 228 -2.83 11.11 -1.77
CA PHE A 228 -2.12 11.31 -0.52
C PHE A 228 -0.62 11.51 -0.78
N PRO A 229 -0.21 12.66 -1.33
CA PRO A 229 1.18 12.87 -1.78
C PRO A 229 2.21 12.81 -0.65
N ASP A 230 1.81 13.14 0.57
CA ASP A 230 2.71 13.13 1.72
C ASP A 230 3.08 11.70 2.15
N THR A 231 2.26 10.70 1.86
CA THR A 231 2.60 9.30 2.13
C THR A 231 3.85 8.86 1.38
N ARG A 232 4.06 9.37 0.16
CA ARG A 232 5.29 9.10 -0.61
C ARG A 232 6.52 9.73 0.04
N ARG A 233 6.37 10.86 0.74
CA ARG A 233 7.47 11.53 1.45
C ARG A 233 7.90 10.76 2.69
N VAL A 234 6.95 10.09 3.34
CA VAL A 234 7.22 9.19 4.48
C VAL A 234 7.93 7.90 4.04
N GLY A 235 7.92 7.59 2.73
CA GLY A 235 8.65 6.45 2.17
C GLY A 235 7.88 5.14 2.21
N MET A 236 6.60 5.15 2.57
CA MET A 236 5.76 3.96 2.59
C MET A 236 5.53 3.41 1.18
N SER A 237 5.63 2.09 1.00
CA SER A 237 5.45 1.41 -0.29
C SER A 237 4.77 0.04 -0.15
N ALA A 238 4.59 -0.67 -1.27
CA ALA A 238 3.98 -2.00 -1.31
C ALA A 238 4.78 -3.05 -0.51
N GLU A 239 6.09 -2.85 -0.41
CA GLU A 239 7.04 -3.73 0.28
C GLU A 239 7.00 -3.51 1.80
N ASP A 240 6.72 -2.27 2.23
CA ASP A 240 6.79 -1.85 3.63
C ASP A 240 5.41 -1.84 4.32
N ILE A 241 4.36 -2.39 3.69
CA ILE A 241 3.00 -2.42 4.24
C ILE A 241 2.92 -3.06 5.62
N ASN A 242 3.78 -4.05 5.92
CA ASN A 242 3.84 -4.72 7.22
C ASN A 242 4.87 -4.11 8.17
N ASP A 243 5.41 -2.94 7.85
CA ASP A 243 6.20 -2.17 8.82
C ASP A 243 5.30 -1.68 9.96
N SER A 244 5.83 -1.66 11.18
CA SER A 244 5.04 -1.25 12.35
C SER A 244 4.58 0.20 12.26
N SER A 245 5.24 1.08 11.49
CA SER A 245 4.77 2.44 11.23
C SER A 245 3.42 2.50 10.50
N ASN A 246 3.05 1.45 9.76
CA ASN A 246 1.73 1.30 9.16
C ASN A 246 0.72 0.59 10.09
N GLY A 247 1.11 0.23 11.30
CA GLY A 247 0.26 -0.46 12.27
C GLY A 247 -0.30 0.44 13.36
N ILE A 248 -1.50 0.13 13.83
CA ILE A 248 -2.12 0.74 15.00
C ILE A 248 -2.72 -0.34 15.91
N MET A 249 -2.33 -0.35 17.19
CA MET A 249 -2.93 -1.24 18.19
C MET A 249 -4.27 -0.69 18.68
N ILE A 250 -5.35 -1.39 18.36
CA ILE A 250 -6.71 -1.01 18.73
C ILE A 250 -7.40 -2.13 19.51
N ARG A 251 -8.36 -1.74 20.36
CA ARG A 251 -9.21 -2.68 21.07
C ARG A 251 -10.18 -3.35 20.10
N THR A 252 -10.42 -4.64 20.29
CA THR A 252 -11.48 -5.39 19.57
C THR A 252 -12.88 -5.06 20.03
#